data_AF-A0A3N7FBR1-F1
#
_entry.id   AF-A0A3N7FBR1-F1
#
_cell.length_a   1.000
_cell.length_b   1.000
_cell.length_c   1.000
_cell.angle_alpha   90.00
_cell.angle_beta   90.00
_cell.angle_gamma   90.00
#
_symmetry.space_group_name_H-M   'P 1'
#
loop_
_entity.id
_entity.type
_entity.pdbx_description
1 polymer ?
#
loop_
_entity_poly.entity_id
_entity_poly.type
_entity_poly.pdbx_seq_one_letter_code
_entity_poly.pdbx_strand_id
1 'polypeptide(L)'
;MGNSNSMTGHESCFLGFGSRLSALQFICHQLLPEVPNLTAHLLRTKPSNLHGKRASRRLSRVHTTYLINWHSVELCNGIIPPHPCRLVSHSGSSSSSRCSAFGTAMDQVKATAAFVANRSSHVVVDSAGLEKVVENIQDKIPKIEWDFEGIHYFDNGPLTVQYLFVLDTLNFCFWPDKNLNYDDLASGLKEALENDKSVFDADHLQKITGLQLRNLLKWPRPLPLEDERVRLLHEVGFELERSFGGKASNLVESCGRSAAKLVATIASHFPGFRDHSVYKGHQIFLYKRAQIFAADLYGAFKGQGYGEFDDISSITIFADYIVPAMLRKLGVLKYSSTLASIIESNKEIVSGSEEEVELRACSIYAVEKMRDLISVKLGKQVLSVELDLWLWAYGVQNPSLPYHRTLSIYY
;
A
#
# COMPACT_ATOMS: atom_id res chain seq x y z
N MET A 1 47.79 40.67 32.48
CA MET A 1 46.43 41.24 32.56
C MET A 1 45.82 41.21 31.17
N GLY A 2 44.67 40.56 30.99
CA GLY A 2 43.95 40.48 29.72
C GLY A 2 43.57 39.03 29.37
N ASN A 3 42.31 38.66 29.62
CA ASN A 3 41.73 37.36 29.28
C ASN A 3 41.56 37.20 27.77
N SER A 4 41.91 36.01 27.27
CA SER A 4 41.54 35.48 25.96
C SER A 4 40.21 34.70 26.04
N ASN A 5 39.31 34.88 25.08
CA ASN A 5 38.80 33.76 24.27
C ASN A 5 37.93 34.23 23.08
N SER A 6 38.17 33.56 21.97
CA SER A 6 37.59 33.67 20.63
C SER A 6 36.29 32.85 20.49
N MET A 7 35.37 33.28 19.62
CA MET A 7 34.92 32.55 18.41
C MET A 7 33.60 33.11 17.83
N THR A 8 33.77 33.76 16.68
CA THR A 8 32.98 33.74 15.42
C THR A 8 31.68 32.91 15.32
N GLY A 9 30.65 33.55 14.76
CA GLY A 9 29.85 32.98 13.65
C GLY A 9 28.43 32.52 13.95
N HIS A 10 27.45 33.43 13.86
CA HIS A 10 26.02 33.08 13.72
C HIS A 10 25.33 34.10 12.81
N GLU A 11 25.16 33.76 11.53
CA GLU A 11 24.15 34.33 10.64
C GLU A 11 24.06 33.48 9.36
N SER A 12 23.12 32.52 9.33
CA SER A 12 22.51 31.93 8.12
C SER A 12 21.64 30.74 8.49
N CYS A 13 20.36 30.98 8.80
CA CYS A 13 19.36 29.91 8.77
C CYS A 13 17.95 30.48 8.59
N PHE A 14 17.70 31.08 7.43
CA PHE A 14 16.34 31.34 6.92
C PHE A 14 16.48 31.52 5.41
N LEU A 15 16.35 30.43 4.64
CA LEU A 15 16.04 30.38 3.20
C LEU A 15 16.10 28.90 2.76
N GLY A 16 15.07 28.13 3.11
CA GLY A 16 15.03 26.69 2.80
C GLY A 16 13.65 26.11 2.43
N PHE A 17 12.59 26.93 2.42
CA PHE A 17 11.22 26.45 2.16
C PHE A 17 10.63 26.90 0.80
N GLY A 18 11.23 27.90 0.13
CA GLY A 18 10.64 28.50 -1.07
C GLY A 18 11.04 27.88 -2.42
N SER A 19 12.10 27.06 -2.48
CA SER A 19 12.68 26.59 -3.74
C SER A 19 12.29 25.15 -4.14
N ARG A 20 11.60 24.40 -3.27
CA ARG A 20 11.27 22.98 -3.49
C ARG A 20 9.83 22.72 -3.97
N LEU A 21 8.90 23.62 -3.64
CA LEU A 21 7.54 23.62 -4.22
C LEU A 21 7.55 23.98 -5.71
N SER A 22 8.51 24.78 -6.17
CA SER A 22 8.54 25.30 -7.55
C SER A 22 8.84 24.24 -8.61
N ALA A 23 9.64 23.21 -8.31
CA ALA A 23 9.98 22.15 -9.27
C ALA A 23 8.79 21.23 -9.56
N LEU A 24 8.02 20.86 -8.54
CA LEU A 24 6.79 20.05 -8.67
C LEU A 24 5.62 20.88 -9.23
N GLN A 25 5.48 22.15 -8.84
CA GLN A 25 4.50 23.06 -9.46
C GLN A 25 4.76 23.27 -10.96
N PHE A 26 6.02 23.35 -11.37
CA PHE A 26 6.38 23.51 -12.79
C PHE A 26 5.99 22.28 -13.62
N ILE A 27 6.13 21.07 -13.07
CA ILE A 27 5.74 19.81 -13.74
C ILE A 27 4.22 19.65 -13.78
N CYS A 28 3.50 20.00 -12.69
CA CYS A 28 2.03 20.02 -12.67
C CYS A 28 1.44 20.90 -13.77
N HIS A 29 2.03 22.09 -14.01
CA HIS A 29 1.55 23.00 -15.03
C HIS A 29 1.78 22.49 -16.47
N GLN A 30 2.72 21.56 -16.66
CA GLN A 30 3.07 20.96 -17.96
C GLN A 30 2.30 19.67 -18.26
N LEU A 31 1.98 18.86 -17.24
CA LEU A 31 1.31 17.56 -17.43
C LEU A 31 -0.22 17.61 -17.22
N LEU A 32 -0.73 18.57 -16.43
CA LEU A 32 -2.15 18.70 -16.09
C LEU A 32 -2.57 20.19 -16.04
N PRO A 33 -2.77 20.86 -17.19
CA PRO A 33 -3.00 22.32 -17.25
C PRO A 33 -4.32 22.80 -16.61
N GLU A 34 -5.21 21.90 -16.20
CA GLU A 34 -6.52 22.23 -15.60
C GLU A 34 -6.53 22.36 -14.07
N VAL A 35 -5.37 22.48 -13.41
CA VAL A 35 -5.29 22.67 -11.95
C VAL A 35 -4.74 24.07 -11.62
N PRO A 36 -5.60 25.09 -11.35
CA PRO A 36 -5.12 26.40 -10.97
C PRO A 36 -4.69 26.46 -9.50
N ASN A 37 -3.43 26.88 -9.27
CA ASN A 37 -2.87 27.53 -8.08
C ASN A 37 -3.33 27.07 -6.67
N LEU A 38 -2.55 26.15 -6.07
CA LEU A 38 -2.66 25.73 -4.66
C LEU A 38 -2.32 26.83 -3.62
N THR A 39 -1.88 28.02 -4.04
CA THR A 39 -1.38 29.07 -3.12
C THR A 39 -2.47 30.00 -2.57
N ALA A 40 -3.71 29.96 -3.08
CA ALA A 40 -4.73 30.96 -2.75
C ALA A 40 -5.61 30.65 -1.52
N HIS A 41 -5.52 29.45 -0.92
CA HIS A 41 -6.34 29.07 0.25
C HIS A 41 -5.59 29.04 1.59
N LEU A 42 -4.26 29.16 1.59
CA LEU A 42 -3.42 29.09 2.79
C LEU A 42 -2.93 30.45 3.32
N LEU A 43 -3.33 31.58 2.70
CA LEU A 43 -2.93 32.94 3.14
C LEU A 43 -4.06 33.79 3.74
N ARG A 44 -5.21 33.20 4.08
CA ARG A 44 -6.25 33.88 4.89
C ARG A 44 -6.46 33.17 6.21
N THR A 45 -5.50 33.32 7.12
CA THR A 45 -5.75 33.44 8.57
C THR A 45 -4.41 33.82 9.22
N LYS A 46 -4.22 35.11 9.50
CA LYS A 46 -3.24 35.55 10.50
C LYS A 46 -3.86 35.43 11.89
N PRO A 47 -3.07 35.15 12.93
CA PRO A 47 -3.57 35.01 14.28
C PRO A 47 -3.77 36.38 14.91
N SER A 48 -4.95 36.62 15.49
CA SER A 48 -5.16 37.71 16.44
C SER A 48 -5.74 37.16 17.73
N ASN A 49 -4.97 37.34 18.79
CA ASN A 49 -5.32 37.14 20.20
C ASN A 49 -6.76 37.56 20.52
N LEU A 50 -7.46 36.78 21.35
CA LEU A 50 -8.35 37.30 22.39
C LEU A 50 -8.68 36.19 23.42
N HIS A 51 -8.59 36.59 24.68
CA HIS A 51 -8.87 35.83 25.89
C HIS A 51 -10.31 35.30 26.00
N GLY A 52 -10.46 34.19 26.73
CA GLY A 52 -11.50 34.11 27.77
C GLY A 52 -12.78 33.32 27.49
N LYS A 53 -12.94 32.24 28.28
CA LYS A 53 -14.17 31.73 28.94
C LYS A 53 -15.43 31.42 28.10
N ARG A 54 -15.86 30.16 28.27
CA ARG A 54 -17.24 29.65 28.39
C ARG A 54 -18.16 29.78 27.17
N ALA A 55 -18.51 28.64 26.57
CA ALA A 55 -19.91 28.28 26.37
C ALA A 55 -20.07 26.75 26.30
N SER A 56 -20.77 26.22 27.30
CA SER A 56 -21.24 24.85 27.40
C SER A 56 -22.73 24.85 27.07
N ARG A 57 -23.20 23.73 26.48
CA ARG A 57 -24.56 23.16 26.48
C ARG A 57 -25.39 23.22 25.18
N ARG A 58 -25.82 21.99 24.86
CA ARG A 58 -27.13 21.53 24.33
C ARG A 58 -27.42 21.75 22.84
N LEU A 59 -27.53 20.63 22.13
CA LEU A 59 -28.84 20.13 21.71
C LEU A 59 -28.81 18.60 21.56
N SER A 60 -29.92 17.98 21.91
CA SER A 60 -30.09 16.57 22.26
C SER A 60 -30.94 15.82 21.23
N ARG A 61 -30.64 14.52 21.10
CA ARG A 61 -31.55 13.37 20.91
C ARG A 61 -32.65 13.45 19.83
N VAL A 62 -32.57 12.50 18.90
CA VAL A 62 -33.73 11.70 18.47
C VAL A 62 -33.33 10.22 18.55
N HIS A 63 -34.11 9.43 19.28
CA HIS A 63 -34.11 7.96 19.35
C HIS A 63 -35.05 7.43 18.26
N THR A 64 -34.78 6.24 17.70
CA THR A 64 -35.69 5.07 17.71
C THR A 64 -35.01 3.86 17.05
N THR A 65 -34.74 2.87 17.89
CA THR A 65 -34.91 1.40 17.78
C THR A 65 -35.09 0.74 16.39
N TYR A 66 -34.24 -0.25 16.09
CA TYR A 66 -34.65 -1.53 15.51
C TYR A 66 -33.80 -2.67 16.10
N LEU A 67 -34.47 -3.53 16.87
CA LEU A 67 -34.02 -4.86 17.30
C LEU A 67 -34.73 -5.86 16.40
N ILE A 68 -33.99 -6.73 15.71
CA ILE A 68 -34.55 -7.94 15.08
C ILE A 68 -33.68 -9.13 15.49
N ASN A 69 -34.36 -10.11 16.09
CA ASN A 69 -33.88 -11.42 16.51
C ASN A 69 -33.19 -12.19 15.39
N TRP A 70 -32.11 -12.90 15.75
CA TRP A 70 -31.71 -14.14 15.08
C TRP A 70 -31.38 -15.20 16.13
N HIS A 71 -32.35 -16.09 16.34
CA HIS A 71 -32.15 -17.40 16.95
C HIS A 71 -32.62 -18.44 15.92
N SER A 72 -31.86 -19.52 15.81
CA SER A 72 -32.18 -20.80 15.14
C SER A 72 -31.75 -20.95 13.68
N VAL A 73 -30.50 -21.41 13.48
CA VAL A 73 -30.24 -22.60 12.64
C VAL A 73 -29.21 -23.45 13.38
N GLU A 74 -29.71 -24.49 14.03
CA GLU A 74 -28.94 -25.62 14.56
C GLU A 74 -28.96 -26.74 13.51
N LEU A 75 -27.99 -27.65 13.62
CA LEU A 75 -27.89 -28.99 12.98
C LEU A 75 -27.21 -29.05 11.61
N CYS A 76 -25.90 -29.30 11.64
CA CYS A 76 -25.29 -30.48 11.03
C CYS A 76 -23.91 -30.74 11.69
N ASN A 77 -23.91 -31.62 12.70
CA ASN A 77 -22.73 -32.22 13.30
C ASN A 77 -22.52 -33.62 12.71
N GLY A 78 -21.24 -34.00 12.56
CA GLY A 78 -20.78 -35.35 12.24
C GLY A 78 -20.21 -35.44 10.82
N ILE A 79 -18.97 -35.87 10.55
CA ILE A 79 -18.18 -36.92 11.20
C ILE A 79 -16.69 -36.62 10.98
N ILE A 80 -15.90 -36.66 12.05
CA ILE A 80 -14.43 -36.73 12.04
C ILE A 80 -14.04 -38.21 12.20
N PRO A 81 -13.14 -38.76 11.36
CA PRO A 81 -12.35 -39.92 11.74
C PRO A 81 -10.92 -39.50 12.15
N PRO A 82 -10.31 -40.17 13.15
CA PRO A 82 -9.00 -39.80 13.68
C PRO A 82 -7.83 -40.61 13.08
N HIS A 83 -6.64 -40.02 13.19
CA HIS A 83 -5.30 -40.63 13.30
C HIS A 83 -4.46 -40.98 12.04
N PRO A 84 -3.11 -40.96 12.19
CA PRO A 84 -2.20 -40.42 11.19
C PRO A 84 -1.37 -41.50 10.49
N CYS A 85 -1.07 -41.30 9.21
CA CYS A 85 -0.12 -42.13 8.48
C CYS A 85 1.31 -41.62 8.74
N ARG A 86 2.13 -42.49 9.35
CA ARG A 86 3.59 -42.31 9.51
C ARG A 86 4.24 -42.04 8.16
N LEU A 87 4.89 -40.88 8.01
CA LEU A 87 5.87 -40.67 6.94
C LEU A 87 7.23 -41.16 7.44
N VAL A 88 7.68 -42.24 6.82
CA VAL A 88 9.04 -42.78 6.93
C VAL A 88 9.98 -41.80 6.23
N SER A 89 11.04 -41.41 6.93
CA SER A 89 12.17 -40.66 6.38
C SER A 89 12.90 -41.49 5.33
N HIS A 90 12.99 -40.98 4.10
CA HIS A 90 13.98 -41.42 3.12
C HIS A 90 14.80 -40.21 2.68
N SER A 91 16.05 -40.20 3.15
CA SER A 91 17.17 -39.43 2.64
C SER A 91 17.40 -39.77 1.17
N GLY A 92 17.34 -38.76 0.30
CA GLY A 92 17.60 -38.94 -1.13
C GLY A 92 17.89 -37.61 -1.77
N SER A 93 19.18 -37.30 -1.91
CA SER A 93 19.68 -36.19 -2.72
C SER A 93 19.41 -36.48 -4.21
N SER A 94 18.60 -35.66 -4.89
CA SER A 94 18.68 -35.53 -6.35
C SER A 94 17.89 -34.32 -6.87
N SER A 95 18.62 -33.40 -7.49
CA SER A 95 18.24 -32.56 -8.64
C SER A 95 16.93 -31.76 -8.56
N SER A 96 17.01 -30.51 -8.08
CA SER A 96 15.99 -29.49 -8.30
C SER A 96 16.15 -28.85 -9.68
N SER A 97 15.64 -29.50 -10.72
CA SER A 97 15.54 -28.88 -12.05
C SER A 97 14.31 -29.40 -12.80
N ARG A 98 13.14 -29.36 -12.13
CA ARG A 98 11.85 -29.68 -12.74
C ARG A 98 10.68 -29.04 -11.97
N CYS A 99 10.63 -27.71 -11.94
CA CYS A 99 9.44 -26.91 -11.64
C CYS A 99 9.57 -25.56 -12.37
N SER A 100 9.35 -25.56 -13.70
CA SER A 100 9.33 -24.31 -14.49
C SER A 100 8.14 -24.23 -15.45
N ALA A 101 7.11 -25.05 -15.25
CA ALA A 101 5.89 -24.99 -16.07
C ALA A 101 4.95 -23.84 -15.65
N PHE A 102 5.08 -23.37 -14.41
CA PHE A 102 4.39 -22.19 -13.90
C PHE A 102 5.48 -21.17 -13.61
N GLY A 103 5.41 -19.99 -14.25
CA GLY A 103 6.38 -18.91 -14.05
C GLY A 103 6.45 -18.45 -12.59
N THR A 104 7.26 -17.42 -12.32
CA THR A 104 7.33 -16.80 -10.99
C THR A 104 5.97 -16.26 -10.55
N ALA A 105 5.81 -15.95 -9.25
CA ALA A 105 4.59 -15.30 -8.76
C ALA A 105 4.28 -14.01 -9.52
N MET A 106 5.31 -13.25 -9.93
CA MET A 106 5.13 -12.02 -10.70
C MET A 106 4.74 -12.28 -12.15
N ASP A 107 5.18 -13.39 -12.75
CA ASP A 107 4.68 -13.81 -14.06
C ASP A 107 3.18 -14.14 -14.00
N GLN A 108 2.71 -14.76 -12.90
CA GLN A 108 1.30 -15.03 -12.69
C GLN A 108 0.47 -13.74 -12.51
N VAL A 109 0.96 -12.77 -11.74
CA VAL A 109 0.32 -11.45 -11.60
C VAL A 109 0.18 -10.79 -12.97
N LYS A 110 1.26 -10.69 -13.75
CA LYS A 110 1.23 -10.06 -15.09
C LYS A 110 0.32 -10.81 -16.06
N ALA A 111 0.42 -12.14 -16.11
CA ALA A 111 -0.36 -12.96 -17.03
C ALA A 111 -1.87 -12.91 -16.70
N THR A 112 -2.24 -12.97 -15.43
CA THR A 112 -3.65 -12.92 -15.02
C THR A 112 -4.22 -11.51 -15.12
N ALA A 113 -3.43 -10.46 -14.86
CA ALA A 113 -3.82 -9.08 -15.14
C ALA A 113 -4.11 -8.86 -16.64
N ALA A 114 -3.23 -9.36 -17.52
CA ALA A 114 -3.45 -9.33 -18.96
C ALA A 114 -4.68 -10.15 -19.40
N PHE A 115 -4.95 -11.29 -18.74
CA PHE A 115 -6.15 -12.08 -19.00
C PHE A 115 -7.43 -11.28 -18.74
N VAL A 116 -7.50 -10.57 -17.60
CA VAL A 116 -8.62 -9.70 -17.25
C VAL A 116 -8.74 -8.54 -18.22
N ALA A 117 -7.65 -7.81 -18.48
CA ALA A 117 -7.68 -6.63 -19.36
C ALA A 117 -8.13 -6.94 -20.80
N ASN A 118 -7.91 -8.16 -21.29
CA ASN A 118 -8.38 -8.59 -22.61
C ASN A 118 -9.85 -9.04 -22.63
N ARG A 119 -10.51 -9.14 -21.47
CA ARG A 119 -11.89 -9.67 -21.31
C ARG A 119 -12.78 -8.75 -20.49
N SER A 120 -12.27 -7.59 -20.11
CA SER A 120 -12.95 -6.63 -19.26
C SER A 120 -14.15 -6.00 -19.97
N SER A 121 -15.21 -5.74 -19.22
CA SER A 121 -16.44 -5.08 -19.72
C SER A 121 -16.72 -3.73 -19.06
N HIS A 122 -16.13 -3.49 -17.89
CA HIS A 122 -16.30 -2.27 -17.09
C HIS A 122 -15.08 -1.36 -17.16
N VAL A 123 -13.88 -1.88 -17.37
CA VAL A 123 -12.64 -1.10 -17.46
C VAL A 123 -11.87 -1.42 -18.73
N VAL A 124 -11.67 -0.44 -19.60
CA VAL A 124 -10.90 -0.58 -20.84
C VAL A 124 -9.58 0.18 -20.72
N VAL A 125 -8.48 -0.45 -21.11
CA VAL A 125 -7.17 0.21 -21.23
C VAL A 125 -7.07 0.87 -22.60
N ASP A 126 -7.06 2.20 -22.62
CA ASP A 126 -7.01 3.02 -23.83
C ASP A 126 -5.57 3.20 -24.30
N SER A 127 -5.24 2.60 -25.45
CA SER A 127 -3.90 2.66 -26.03
C SER A 127 -3.51 4.08 -26.45
N ALA A 128 -4.46 4.88 -26.94
CA ALA A 128 -4.20 6.28 -27.28
C ALA A 128 -3.93 7.13 -26.03
N GLY A 129 -4.64 6.85 -24.93
CA GLY A 129 -4.37 7.42 -23.62
C GLY A 129 -2.97 7.09 -23.10
N LEU A 130 -2.55 5.83 -23.23
CA LEU A 130 -1.18 5.41 -22.88
C LEU A 130 -0.12 6.16 -23.70
N GLU A 131 -0.29 6.23 -25.02
CA GLU A 131 0.64 6.95 -25.89
C GLU A 131 0.74 8.43 -25.50
N LYS A 132 -0.40 9.09 -25.29
CA LYS A 132 -0.44 10.49 -24.87
C LYS A 132 0.29 10.72 -23.54
N VAL A 133 0.13 9.82 -22.56
CA VAL A 133 0.84 9.93 -21.28
C VAL A 133 2.34 9.82 -21.46
N VAL A 134 2.81 8.80 -22.19
CA VAL A 134 4.26 8.60 -22.44
C VAL A 134 4.85 9.77 -23.22
N GLU A 135 4.11 10.28 -24.22
CA GLU A 135 4.48 11.46 -25.00
C GLU A 135 4.43 12.77 -24.24
N ASN A 136 3.69 12.86 -23.12
CA ASN A 136 3.69 14.04 -22.27
C ASN A 136 4.79 13.99 -21.21
N ILE A 137 5.12 12.80 -20.72
CA ILE A 137 6.22 12.62 -19.77
C ILE A 137 7.54 13.05 -20.41
N GLN A 138 7.74 12.75 -21.71
CA GLN A 138 8.85 13.14 -22.62
C GLN A 138 10.28 12.87 -22.16
N ASP A 139 10.53 12.70 -20.85
CA ASP A 139 11.75 12.33 -20.16
C ASP A 139 11.70 12.60 -18.63
N LYS A 140 10.63 13.21 -18.12
CA LYS A 140 10.49 13.74 -16.76
C LYS A 140 9.67 12.81 -15.83
N ILE A 141 9.99 11.52 -15.76
CA ILE A 141 9.37 10.68 -14.73
C ILE A 141 9.83 11.21 -13.38
N PRO A 142 8.93 11.74 -12.53
CA PRO A 142 9.32 12.30 -11.25
C PRO A 142 9.93 11.19 -10.39
N LYS A 143 11.17 11.39 -9.94
CA LYS A 143 11.77 10.50 -8.96
C LYS A 143 11.22 10.85 -7.58
N ILE A 144 10.35 9.99 -7.05
CA ILE A 144 9.82 10.10 -5.70
C ILE A 144 10.70 9.27 -4.77
N GLU A 145 11.16 9.86 -3.67
CA GLU A 145 11.93 9.14 -2.65
C GLU A 145 10.96 8.42 -1.69
N TRP A 146 11.33 7.24 -1.20
CA TRP A 146 10.49 6.38 -0.38
C TRP A 146 10.01 7.01 0.94
N ASP A 147 10.88 7.75 1.64
CA ASP A 147 10.55 8.45 2.91
C ASP A 147 10.52 9.97 2.74
N PHE A 148 9.91 10.46 1.66
CA PHE A 148 9.94 11.90 1.35
C PHE A 148 9.28 12.79 2.42
N GLU A 149 8.47 12.22 3.31
CA GLU A 149 7.79 12.92 4.41
C GLU A 149 8.38 12.64 5.80
N GLY A 150 9.38 11.75 5.91
CA GLY A 150 10.03 11.43 7.20
C GLY A 150 9.13 10.65 8.18
N ILE A 151 8.08 10.00 7.68
CA ILE A 151 7.05 9.31 8.46
C ILE A 151 7.43 7.87 8.81
N HIS A 152 8.47 7.31 8.16
CA HIS A 152 8.87 5.93 8.38
C HIS A 152 9.98 5.79 9.43
N TYR A 153 9.98 4.64 10.12
CA TYR A 153 11.09 4.25 10.98
C TYR A 153 12.25 3.71 10.13
N PHE A 154 13.49 4.09 10.46
CA PHE A 154 14.68 3.56 9.80
C PHE A 154 15.88 3.53 10.74
N ASP A 155 16.44 2.34 10.96
CA ASP A 155 17.69 2.13 11.72
C ASP A 155 18.80 1.43 10.91
N ASN A 156 18.61 1.28 9.60
CA ASN A 156 19.49 0.50 8.72
C ASN A 156 19.72 -0.95 9.20
N GLY A 157 18.79 -1.52 9.97
CA GLY A 157 18.91 -2.83 10.61
C GLY A 157 17.62 -3.64 10.58
N PRO A 158 17.59 -4.75 11.34
CA PRO A 158 16.45 -5.67 11.38
C PRO A 158 15.14 -5.05 11.88
N LEU A 159 15.19 -4.00 12.71
CA LEU A 159 13.97 -3.37 13.21
C LEU A 159 13.26 -2.57 12.11
N THR A 160 13.98 -1.95 11.16
CA THR A 160 13.34 -1.43 9.93
C THR A 160 12.57 -2.53 9.22
N VAL A 161 13.15 -3.73 9.04
CA VAL A 161 12.49 -4.84 8.35
C VAL A 161 11.22 -5.28 9.10
N GLN A 162 11.30 -5.39 10.43
CA GLN A 162 10.15 -5.73 11.28
C GLN A 162 9.05 -4.67 11.20
N TYR A 163 9.42 -3.38 11.27
CA TYR A 163 8.51 -2.25 11.12
C TYR A 163 7.77 -2.28 9.79
N LEU A 164 8.50 -2.42 8.68
CA LEU A 164 7.92 -2.44 7.34
C LEU A 164 6.93 -3.59 7.18
N PHE A 165 7.26 -4.76 7.72
CA PHE A 165 6.35 -5.90 7.63
C PHE A 165 5.05 -5.66 8.40
N VAL A 166 5.11 -5.05 9.58
CA VAL A 166 3.91 -4.66 10.34
C VAL A 166 3.12 -3.54 9.65
N LEU A 167 3.81 -2.54 9.11
CA LEU A 167 3.22 -1.46 8.34
C LEU A 167 2.41 -2.02 7.15
N ASP A 168 3.01 -2.88 6.35
CA ASP A 168 2.36 -3.49 5.18
C ASP A 168 1.30 -4.52 5.54
N THR A 169 1.39 -5.10 6.75
CA THR A 169 0.30 -5.89 7.33
C THR A 169 -0.95 -5.05 7.57
N LEU A 170 -0.80 -3.74 7.79
CA LEU A 170 -1.88 -2.82 8.11
C LEU A 170 -2.21 -1.84 6.97
N ASN A 171 -1.45 -1.84 5.88
CA ASN A 171 -1.57 -0.91 4.76
C ASN A 171 -2.76 -1.24 3.81
N PHE A 172 -3.97 -1.08 4.34
CA PHE A 172 -5.22 -1.27 3.62
C PHE A 172 -6.39 -0.42 4.16
N CYS A 173 -7.33 -0.08 3.27
CA CYS A 173 -8.70 0.39 3.53
C CYS A 173 -8.85 1.57 4.51
N PHE A 174 -8.28 2.72 4.13
CA PHE A 174 -8.36 3.97 4.91
C PHE A 174 -9.64 4.78 4.67
N TRP A 175 -10.25 4.65 3.48
CA TRP A 175 -11.38 5.49 3.03
C TRP A 175 -12.62 5.55 3.95
N PRO A 176 -12.96 4.54 4.79
CA PRO A 176 -14.14 4.63 5.65
C PRO A 176 -14.05 5.70 6.75
N ASP A 177 -12.84 6.02 7.24
CA ASP A 177 -12.62 7.15 8.16
C ASP A 177 -11.89 8.27 7.40
N LYS A 178 -12.61 9.35 7.08
CA LYS A 178 -12.09 10.48 6.31
C LYS A 178 -10.88 11.18 6.94
N ASN A 179 -10.65 10.98 8.24
CA ASN A 179 -9.51 11.59 8.92
C ASN A 179 -8.30 10.65 8.94
N LEU A 180 -8.49 9.35 8.76
CA LEU A 180 -7.43 8.36 8.77
C LEU A 180 -6.77 8.30 7.39
N ASN A 181 -5.45 8.44 7.35
CA ASN A 181 -4.65 8.26 6.15
C ASN A 181 -3.46 7.33 6.41
N TYR A 182 -2.66 7.12 5.37
CA TYR A 182 -1.45 6.30 5.44
C TYR A 182 -0.41 6.87 6.42
N ASP A 183 -0.23 8.19 6.45
CA ASP A 183 0.78 8.86 7.27
C ASP A 183 0.50 8.69 8.76
N ASP A 184 -0.78 8.69 9.16
CA ASP A 184 -1.21 8.39 10.54
C ASP A 184 -0.77 6.98 10.96
N LEU A 185 -0.90 6.00 10.06
CA LEU A 185 -0.46 4.63 10.29
C LEU A 185 1.07 4.56 10.39
N ALA A 186 1.78 5.07 9.39
CA ALA A 186 3.23 5.00 9.31
C ALA A 186 3.90 5.71 10.50
N SER A 187 3.48 6.94 10.79
CA SER A 187 4.02 7.75 11.88
C SER A 187 3.67 7.19 13.25
N GLY A 188 2.45 6.69 13.43
CA GLY A 188 2.03 6.07 14.69
C GLY A 188 2.85 4.81 15.02
N LEU A 189 3.05 3.93 14.04
CA LEU A 189 3.89 2.74 14.20
C LEU A 189 5.37 3.11 14.42
N LYS A 190 5.87 4.14 13.74
CA LYS A 190 7.23 4.65 13.93
C LYS A 190 7.44 5.10 15.37
N GLU A 191 6.55 5.96 15.87
CA GLU A 191 6.65 6.50 17.22
C GLU A 191 6.52 5.40 18.28
N ALA A 192 5.63 4.43 18.06
CA ALA A 192 5.52 3.25 18.92
C ALA A 192 6.85 2.49 19.03
N LEU A 193 7.53 2.25 17.90
CA LEU A 193 8.81 1.55 17.86
C LEU A 193 9.99 2.39 18.36
N GLU A 194 9.91 3.71 18.26
CA GLU A 194 10.87 4.62 18.90
C GLU A 194 10.77 4.58 20.42
N ASN A 195 9.55 4.48 20.95
CA ASN A 195 9.29 4.39 22.40
C ASN A 195 9.59 3.00 22.99
N ASP A 196 9.29 1.93 22.25
CA ASP A 196 9.53 0.56 22.67
C ASP A 196 10.03 -0.28 21.49
N LYS A 197 11.31 -0.67 21.54
CA LYS A 197 11.97 -1.46 20.48
C LYS A 197 11.41 -2.87 20.33
N SER A 198 10.67 -3.36 21.32
CA SER A 198 10.05 -4.69 21.34
C SER A 198 8.57 -4.67 20.93
N VAL A 199 7.97 -3.51 20.66
CA VAL A 199 6.51 -3.38 20.44
C VAL A 199 5.97 -4.25 19.30
N PHE A 200 6.82 -4.62 18.34
CA PHE A 200 6.49 -5.47 17.18
C PHE A 200 7.13 -6.86 17.25
N ASP A 201 7.61 -7.27 18.42
CA ASP A 201 8.03 -8.66 18.65
C ASP A 201 6.84 -9.61 18.45
N ALA A 202 7.15 -10.81 17.96
CA ALA A 202 6.13 -11.78 17.57
C ALA A 202 5.11 -12.10 18.67
N ASP A 203 5.55 -12.20 19.93
CA ASP A 203 4.68 -12.52 21.05
C ASP A 203 3.77 -11.34 21.48
N HIS A 204 4.20 -10.11 21.24
CA HIS A 204 3.36 -8.92 21.38
C HIS A 204 2.32 -8.84 20.26
N LEU A 205 2.74 -9.07 19.00
CA LEU A 205 1.83 -9.09 17.86
C LEU A 205 0.73 -10.12 18.02
N GLN A 206 1.01 -11.30 18.57
CA GLN A 206 0.01 -12.36 18.84
C GLN A 206 -1.05 -11.98 19.88
N LYS A 207 -0.80 -10.97 20.72
CA LYS A 207 -1.66 -10.61 21.86
C LYS A 207 -2.27 -9.22 21.73
N ILE A 208 -1.88 -8.46 20.70
CA ILE A 208 -2.33 -7.08 20.53
C ILE A 208 -3.86 -7.04 20.38
N THR A 209 -4.48 -6.09 21.05
CA THR A 209 -5.93 -5.82 20.96
C THR A 209 -6.20 -4.60 20.08
N GLY A 210 -7.44 -4.45 19.61
CA GLY A 210 -7.85 -3.26 18.84
C GLY A 210 -7.60 -1.95 19.61
N LEU A 211 -7.85 -1.95 20.92
CA LEU A 211 -7.54 -0.80 21.78
C LEU A 211 -6.03 -0.52 21.86
N GLN A 212 -5.19 -1.54 22.00
CA GLN A 212 -3.73 -1.36 21.99
C GLN A 212 -3.25 -0.84 20.64
N LEU A 213 -3.71 -1.42 19.52
CA LEU A 213 -3.38 -0.94 18.18
C LEU A 213 -3.76 0.54 18.02
N ARG A 214 -4.96 0.93 18.45
CA ARG A 214 -5.37 2.35 18.47
C ARG A 214 -4.47 3.22 19.33
N ASN A 215 -4.04 2.74 20.48
CA ASN A 215 -3.11 3.50 21.33
C ASN A 215 -1.75 3.69 20.65
N LEU A 216 -1.23 2.68 19.93
CA LEU A 216 0.00 2.80 19.14
C LEU A 216 -0.16 3.89 18.07
N LEU A 217 -1.31 3.93 17.40
CA LEU A 217 -1.61 4.92 16.35
C LEU A 217 -2.16 6.25 16.88
N LYS A 218 -2.32 6.39 18.20
CA LYS A 218 -3.04 7.51 18.85
C LYS A 218 -4.43 7.78 18.26
N TRP A 219 -5.11 6.73 17.80
CA TRP A 219 -6.40 6.86 17.13
C TRP A 219 -7.58 6.82 18.10
N PRO A 220 -8.45 7.84 18.15
CA PRO A 220 -9.42 8.01 19.24
C PRO A 220 -10.66 7.10 19.14
N ARG A 221 -10.85 6.41 18.03
CA ARG A 221 -12.07 5.62 17.70
C ARG A 221 -11.70 4.36 16.92
N PRO A 222 -12.59 3.36 16.81
CA PRO A 222 -12.31 2.12 16.08
C PRO A 222 -11.76 2.36 14.67
N LEU A 223 -10.70 1.64 14.31
CA LEU A 223 -10.13 1.68 12.96
C LEU A 223 -11.09 0.99 11.96
N PRO A 224 -11.10 1.39 10.68
CA PRO A 224 -11.74 0.61 9.64
C PRO A 224 -11.19 -0.82 9.64
N LEU A 225 -12.08 -1.82 9.72
CA LEU A 225 -11.72 -3.24 9.79
C LEU A 225 -10.78 -3.56 10.97
N GLU A 226 -10.99 -2.94 12.14
CA GLU A 226 -10.13 -3.12 13.34
C GLU A 226 -9.92 -4.59 13.71
N ASP A 227 -10.97 -5.42 13.72
CA ASP A 227 -10.85 -6.84 14.07
C ASP A 227 -9.99 -7.61 13.05
N GLU A 228 -10.09 -7.29 11.76
CA GLU A 228 -9.23 -7.88 10.73
C GLU A 228 -7.79 -7.40 10.86
N ARG A 229 -7.54 -6.12 11.18
CA ARG A 229 -6.19 -5.62 11.47
C ARG A 229 -5.54 -6.39 12.59
N VAL A 230 -6.27 -6.60 13.69
CA VAL A 230 -5.79 -7.39 14.84
C VAL A 230 -5.54 -8.84 14.44
N ARG A 231 -6.49 -9.47 13.72
CA ARG A 231 -6.34 -10.84 13.23
C ARG A 231 -5.09 -11.01 12.35
N LEU A 232 -4.81 -10.04 11.48
CA LEU A 232 -3.64 -10.05 10.60
C LEU A 232 -2.33 -9.86 11.37
N LEU A 233 -2.30 -9.00 12.40
CA LEU A 233 -1.13 -8.89 13.29
C LEU A 233 -0.89 -10.18 14.07
N HIS A 234 -1.96 -10.84 14.54
CA HIS A 234 -1.85 -12.15 15.19
C HIS A 234 -1.26 -13.18 14.24
N GLU A 235 -1.78 -13.26 13.01
CA GLU A 235 -1.27 -14.14 11.95
C GLU A 235 0.23 -13.92 11.72
N VAL A 236 0.66 -12.66 11.59
CA VAL A 236 2.07 -12.31 11.43
C VAL A 236 2.91 -12.73 12.62
N GLY A 237 2.46 -12.44 13.84
CA GLY A 237 3.17 -12.82 15.06
C GLY A 237 3.34 -14.34 15.18
N PHE A 238 2.29 -15.12 14.93
CA PHE A 238 2.36 -16.59 15.00
C PHE A 238 3.28 -17.17 13.93
N GLU A 239 3.16 -16.72 12.69
CA GLU A 239 3.92 -17.31 11.59
C GLU A 239 5.39 -16.88 11.59
N LEU A 240 5.70 -15.64 12.03
CA LEU A 240 7.08 -15.23 12.27
C LEU A 240 7.73 -16.08 13.36
N GLU A 241 7.07 -16.28 14.50
CA GLU A 241 7.62 -17.12 15.58
C GLU A 241 7.86 -18.56 15.09
N ARG A 242 6.86 -19.14 14.44
CA ARG A 242 6.87 -20.54 14.00
C ARG A 242 7.94 -20.83 12.95
N SER A 243 8.07 -19.97 11.94
CA SER A 243 8.82 -20.30 10.71
C SER A 243 10.05 -19.42 10.51
N PHE A 244 10.13 -18.27 11.19
CA PHE A 244 11.17 -17.26 10.98
C PHE A 244 11.83 -16.77 12.27
N GLY A 245 11.70 -17.53 13.38
CA GLY A 245 12.34 -17.20 14.66
C GLY A 245 11.91 -15.86 15.25
N GLY A 246 10.69 -15.43 14.95
CA GLY A 246 10.09 -14.18 15.42
C GLY A 246 10.52 -12.93 14.64
N LYS A 247 11.32 -13.06 13.58
CA LYS A 247 11.96 -11.92 12.90
C LYS A 247 11.65 -11.87 11.40
N ALA A 248 11.13 -10.74 10.94
CA ALA A 248 10.91 -10.49 9.51
C ALA A 248 12.22 -10.47 8.69
N SER A 249 13.37 -10.13 9.30
CA SER A 249 14.68 -10.22 8.64
C SER A 249 14.99 -11.65 8.16
N ASN A 250 14.65 -12.66 8.96
CA ASN A 250 14.89 -14.06 8.60
C ASN A 250 14.00 -14.49 7.41
N LEU A 251 12.77 -13.97 7.32
CA LEU A 251 11.90 -14.15 6.16
C LEU A 251 12.56 -13.58 4.89
N VAL A 252 13.05 -12.34 4.95
CA VAL A 252 13.73 -11.69 3.81
C VAL A 252 14.98 -12.46 3.40
N GLU A 253 15.84 -12.81 4.35
CA GLU A 253 17.09 -13.55 4.09
C GLU A 253 16.84 -14.93 3.45
N SER A 254 15.78 -15.64 3.88
CA SER A 254 15.41 -16.95 3.31
C SER A 254 15.05 -16.89 1.81
N CYS A 255 14.74 -15.71 1.30
CA CYS A 255 14.37 -15.49 -0.10
C CYS A 255 15.57 -15.24 -1.01
N GLY A 256 16.79 -15.16 -0.46
CA GLY A 256 18.03 -15.15 -1.25
C GLY A 256 18.07 -14.04 -2.31
N ARG A 257 17.66 -12.83 -1.94
CA ARG A 257 17.66 -11.62 -2.79
C ARG A 257 16.73 -11.70 -4.02
N SER A 258 15.72 -12.57 -4.01
CA SER A 258 14.64 -12.54 -5.00
C SER A 258 13.37 -11.91 -4.41
N ALA A 259 12.97 -10.78 -4.97
CA ALA A 259 11.72 -10.10 -4.68
C ALA A 259 10.51 -10.97 -5.10
N ALA A 260 10.59 -11.65 -6.24
CA ALA A 260 9.52 -12.55 -6.67
C ALA A 260 9.36 -13.74 -5.70
N LYS A 261 10.47 -14.30 -5.21
CA LYS A 261 10.46 -15.36 -4.18
C LYS A 261 9.95 -14.82 -2.84
N LEU A 262 10.28 -13.59 -2.47
CA LEU A 262 9.76 -12.95 -1.25
C LEU A 262 8.24 -12.83 -1.30
N VAL A 263 7.68 -12.32 -2.39
CA VAL A 263 6.22 -12.23 -2.58
C VAL A 263 5.57 -13.61 -2.51
N ALA A 264 6.14 -14.61 -3.19
CA ALA A 264 5.63 -15.98 -3.17
C ALA A 264 5.66 -16.60 -1.76
N THR A 265 6.76 -16.37 -1.04
CA THR A 265 6.96 -16.87 0.33
C THR A 265 5.94 -16.24 1.27
N ILE A 266 5.75 -14.92 1.20
CA ILE A 266 4.73 -14.21 1.97
C ILE A 266 3.33 -14.76 1.68
N ALA A 267 2.93 -14.85 0.42
CA ALA A 267 1.62 -15.38 0.06
C ALA A 267 1.43 -16.83 0.53
N SER A 268 2.49 -17.65 0.54
CA SER A 268 2.41 -19.04 1.01
C SER A 268 2.25 -19.16 2.53
N HIS A 269 2.97 -18.35 3.31
CA HIS A 269 3.02 -18.42 4.76
C HIS A 269 1.92 -17.62 5.46
N PHE A 270 1.51 -16.48 4.90
CA PHE A 270 0.59 -15.54 5.53
C PHE A 270 -0.71 -15.42 4.70
N PRO A 271 -1.78 -16.17 5.04
CA PRO A 271 -3.05 -16.15 4.32
C PRO A 271 -3.64 -14.75 4.09
N GLY A 272 -3.45 -13.82 5.02
CA GLY A 272 -3.89 -12.43 4.91
C GLY A 272 -3.27 -11.65 3.75
N PHE A 273 -2.12 -12.10 3.24
CA PHE A 273 -1.44 -11.53 2.08
C PHE A 273 -1.79 -12.22 0.75
N ARG A 274 -2.64 -13.25 0.76
CA ARG A 274 -3.10 -13.96 -0.45
C ARG A 274 -4.15 -13.15 -1.20
N ASP A 275 -3.76 -11.99 -1.69
CA ASP A 275 -4.59 -11.11 -2.49
C ASP A 275 -4.78 -11.70 -3.90
N HIS A 276 -5.89 -12.42 -4.06
CA HIS A 276 -6.29 -13.14 -5.25
C HIS A 276 -7.82 -13.17 -5.37
N SER A 277 -8.34 -13.29 -6.59
CA SER A 277 -9.78 -13.32 -6.85
C SER A 277 -10.11 -14.30 -7.99
N VAL A 278 -11.40 -14.60 -8.20
CA VAL A 278 -11.88 -15.42 -9.32
C VAL A 278 -12.61 -14.52 -10.31
N TYR A 279 -12.14 -14.48 -11.55
CA TYR A 279 -12.74 -13.69 -12.63
C TYR A 279 -13.04 -14.60 -13.83
N LYS A 280 -14.31 -14.69 -14.21
CA LYS A 280 -14.77 -15.52 -15.35
C LYS A 280 -14.18 -16.95 -15.31
N GLY A 281 -14.23 -17.57 -14.12
CA GLY A 281 -13.73 -18.91 -13.87
C GLY A 281 -12.21 -19.07 -13.78
N HIS A 282 -11.45 -17.97 -13.82
CA HIS A 282 -9.98 -18.00 -13.76
C HIS A 282 -9.48 -17.35 -12.46
N GLN A 283 -8.48 -17.98 -11.85
CA GLN A 283 -7.78 -17.42 -10.70
C GLN A 283 -6.93 -16.23 -11.14
N ILE A 284 -7.14 -15.08 -10.50
CA ILE A 284 -6.40 -13.83 -10.72
C ILE A 284 -5.55 -13.56 -9.49
N PHE A 285 -4.31 -13.14 -9.70
CA PHE A 285 -3.33 -12.85 -8.64
C PHE A 285 -2.96 -11.37 -8.64
N LEU A 286 -2.96 -10.75 -7.45
CA LEU A 286 -2.69 -9.32 -7.28
C LEU A 286 -1.59 -9.08 -6.24
N TYR A 287 -1.59 -9.81 -5.11
CA TYR A 287 -0.54 -9.79 -4.09
C TYR A 287 -0.05 -8.40 -3.65
N LYS A 288 -0.95 -7.40 -3.60
CA LYS A 288 -0.60 -5.98 -3.45
C LYS A 288 0.32 -5.72 -2.25
N ARG A 289 -0.08 -6.11 -1.03
CA ARG A 289 0.69 -5.81 0.19
C ARG A 289 2.01 -6.58 0.28
N ALA A 290 2.07 -7.78 -0.30
CA ALA A 290 3.32 -8.54 -0.39
C ALA A 290 4.31 -7.89 -1.36
N GLN A 291 3.82 -7.33 -2.47
CA GLN A 291 4.62 -6.55 -3.41
C GLN A 291 5.12 -5.24 -2.79
N ILE A 292 4.27 -4.53 -2.00
CA ILE A 292 4.70 -3.32 -1.28
C ILE A 292 5.87 -3.64 -0.35
N PHE A 293 5.80 -4.71 0.44
CA PHE A 293 6.89 -5.04 1.36
C PHE A 293 8.24 -5.21 0.65
N ALA A 294 8.27 -5.86 -0.52
CA ALA A 294 9.49 -5.95 -1.31
C ALA A 294 9.97 -4.57 -1.81
N ALA A 295 9.05 -3.71 -2.24
CA ALA A 295 9.35 -2.37 -2.71
C ALA A 295 9.80 -1.41 -1.59
N ASP A 296 9.21 -1.52 -0.41
CA ASP A 296 9.56 -0.75 0.78
C ASP A 296 10.95 -1.11 1.29
N LEU A 297 11.31 -2.39 1.29
CA LEU A 297 12.67 -2.82 1.58
C LEU A 297 13.66 -2.25 0.56
N TYR A 298 13.35 -2.36 -0.73
CA TYR A 298 14.19 -1.80 -1.80
C TYR A 298 14.37 -0.28 -1.63
N GLY A 299 13.29 0.45 -1.34
CA GLY A 299 13.29 1.90 -1.13
C GLY A 299 14.06 2.33 0.11
N ALA A 300 13.74 1.75 1.27
CA ALA A 300 14.35 2.06 2.55
C ALA A 300 15.86 1.83 2.56
N PHE A 301 16.30 0.69 2.01
CA PHE A 301 17.72 0.33 1.96
C PHE A 301 18.42 0.71 0.65
N LYS A 302 17.74 1.44 -0.25
CA LYS A 302 18.30 1.94 -1.52
C LYS A 302 18.94 0.84 -2.38
N GLY A 303 18.30 -0.32 -2.43
CA GLY A 303 18.80 -1.48 -3.18
C GLY A 303 20.01 -2.18 -2.57
N GLN A 304 20.31 -1.98 -1.28
CA GLN A 304 21.44 -2.58 -0.57
C GLN A 304 20.95 -3.40 0.64
N GLY A 305 21.78 -4.30 1.18
CA GLY A 305 21.44 -5.05 2.39
C GLY A 305 20.10 -5.79 2.27
N TYR A 306 19.15 -5.50 3.15
CA TYR A 306 17.81 -6.12 3.11
C TYR A 306 16.95 -5.70 1.91
N GLY A 307 17.29 -4.60 1.23
CA GLY A 307 16.62 -4.16 0.00
C GLY A 307 17.34 -4.58 -1.28
N GLU A 308 18.40 -5.37 -1.19
CA GLU A 308 19.15 -5.82 -2.35
C GLU A 308 18.43 -6.98 -3.04
N PHE A 309 17.78 -6.70 -4.17
CA PHE A 309 17.04 -7.67 -4.95
C PHE A 309 17.57 -7.75 -6.38
N ASP A 310 17.82 -8.97 -6.86
CA ASP A 310 18.35 -9.22 -8.20
C ASP A 310 17.26 -9.08 -9.29
N ASP A 311 15.99 -9.19 -8.89
CA ASP A 311 14.80 -9.20 -9.75
C ASP A 311 13.74 -8.15 -9.34
N ILE A 312 14.13 -7.03 -8.73
CA ILE A 312 13.20 -5.96 -8.32
C ILE A 312 12.30 -5.46 -9.47
N SER A 313 12.81 -5.47 -10.70
CA SER A 313 12.05 -5.11 -11.91
C SER A 313 10.90 -6.06 -12.23
N SER A 314 10.80 -7.20 -11.54
CA SER A 314 9.66 -8.12 -11.65
C SER A 314 8.42 -7.60 -10.93
N ILE A 315 8.58 -6.81 -9.85
CA ILE A 315 7.49 -6.23 -9.06
C ILE A 315 6.68 -5.28 -9.94
N THR A 316 5.36 -5.38 -9.81
CA THR A 316 4.39 -4.57 -10.55
C THR A 316 3.90 -3.41 -9.68
N ILE A 317 2.94 -2.62 -10.18
CA ILE A 317 2.27 -1.61 -9.36
C ILE A 317 1.43 -2.23 -8.25
N PHE A 318 1.07 -1.42 -7.26
CA PHE A 318 0.25 -1.81 -6.12
C PHE A 318 -1.19 -1.43 -6.40
N ALA A 319 -1.97 -2.36 -6.97
CA ALA A 319 -3.34 -2.11 -7.40
C ALA A 319 -4.29 -1.79 -6.23
N ASP A 320 -4.34 -0.51 -5.85
CA ASP A 320 -5.18 0.07 -4.80
C ASP A 320 -6.38 0.83 -5.39
N TYR A 321 -6.94 1.81 -4.67
CA TYR A 321 -8.00 2.69 -5.18
C TYR A 321 -7.54 4.02 -5.78
N ILE A 322 -6.30 4.45 -5.52
CA ILE A 322 -5.77 5.72 -5.99
C ILE A 322 -5.21 5.59 -7.40
N VAL A 323 -4.40 4.57 -7.66
CA VAL A 323 -3.74 4.34 -8.95
C VAL A 323 -4.74 4.19 -10.11
N PRO A 324 -5.78 3.32 -10.03
CA PRO A 324 -6.81 3.27 -11.08
C PRO A 324 -7.49 4.62 -11.32
N ALA A 325 -7.81 5.35 -10.25
CA ALA A 325 -8.43 6.67 -10.37
C ALA A 325 -7.53 7.67 -11.09
N MET A 326 -6.23 7.64 -10.81
CA MET A 326 -5.24 8.47 -11.49
C MET A 326 -5.09 8.07 -12.96
N LEU A 327 -5.02 6.77 -13.27
CA LEU A 327 -4.98 6.29 -14.66
C LEU A 327 -6.26 6.67 -15.44
N ARG A 328 -7.43 6.68 -14.80
CA ARG A 328 -8.68 7.20 -15.40
C ARG A 328 -8.55 8.69 -15.72
N LYS A 329 -8.06 9.49 -14.77
CA LYS A 329 -7.87 10.95 -14.95
C LYS A 329 -6.85 11.26 -16.05
N LEU A 330 -5.81 10.45 -16.20
CA LEU A 330 -4.85 10.55 -17.32
C LEU A 330 -5.42 10.08 -18.66
N GLY A 331 -6.62 9.49 -18.66
CA GLY A 331 -7.27 8.95 -19.83
C GLY A 331 -6.76 7.58 -20.27
N VAL A 332 -5.91 6.93 -19.47
CA VAL A 332 -5.37 5.57 -19.71
C VAL A 332 -6.42 4.49 -19.44
N LEU A 333 -7.25 4.68 -18.40
CA LEU A 333 -8.39 3.80 -18.15
C LEU A 333 -9.70 4.50 -18.55
N LYS A 334 -10.58 3.78 -19.22
CA LYS A 334 -11.96 4.19 -19.51
C LYS A 334 -12.91 3.28 -18.77
N TYR A 335 -13.85 3.87 -18.05
CA TYR A 335 -14.85 3.11 -17.29
C TYR A 335 -16.17 3.08 -18.06
N SER A 336 -16.93 1.99 -17.93
CA SER A 336 -18.32 1.96 -18.35
C SER A 336 -19.12 3.02 -17.62
N SER A 337 -20.21 3.49 -18.23
CA SER A 337 -21.09 4.52 -17.63
C SER A 337 -21.64 4.09 -16.27
N THR A 338 -21.98 2.81 -16.12
CA THR A 338 -22.44 2.23 -14.86
C THR A 338 -21.36 2.30 -13.78
N LEU A 339 -20.14 1.84 -14.08
CA LEU A 339 -19.02 1.87 -13.12
C LEU A 339 -18.66 3.31 -12.72
N ALA A 340 -18.59 4.22 -13.70
CA ALA A 340 -18.35 5.63 -13.46
C ALA A 340 -19.39 6.23 -12.49
N SER A 341 -20.68 5.93 -12.71
CA SER A 341 -21.78 6.41 -11.87
C SER A 341 -21.72 5.86 -10.44
N ILE A 342 -21.33 4.58 -10.25
CA ILE A 342 -21.14 3.99 -8.92
C ILE A 342 -20.04 4.74 -8.16
N ILE A 343 -18.90 4.97 -8.80
CA ILE A 343 -17.75 5.68 -8.23
C ILE A 343 -18.13 7.14 -7.89
N GLU A 344 -18.76 7.84 -8.82
CA GLU A 344 -19.17 9.26 -8.64
C GLU A 344 -20.23 9.43 -7.54
N SER A 345 -21.10 8.43 -7.37
CA SER A 345 -22.07 8.41 -6.27
C SER A 345 -21.51 7.91 -4.94
N ASN A 346 -20.19 7.63 -4.86
CA ASN A 346 -19.50 7.12 -3.69
C ASN A 346 -20.10 5.80 -3.15
N LYS A 347 -20.74 5.01 -4.02
CA LYS A 347 -21.28 3.71 -3.68
C LYS A 347 -20.15 2.70 -3.58
N GLU A 348 -20.29 1.79 -2.62
CA GLU A 348 -19.32 0.72 -2.42
C GLU A 348 -19.40 -0.29 -3.58
N ILE A 349 -18.23 -0.72 -4.05
CA ILE A 349 -18.03 -1.84 -4.96
C ILE A 349 -17.60 -3.04 -4.12
N VAL A 350 -18.34 -4.13 -4.24
CA VAL A 350 -18.11 -5.37 -3.49
C VAL A 350 -16.74 -5.94 -3.83
N SER A 351 -15.97 -6.32 -2.81
CA SER A 351 -14.66 -6.95 -3.02
C SER A 351 -14.82 -8.28 -3.79
N GLY A 352 -14.00 -8.47 -4.83
CA GLY A 352 -14.08 -9.65 -5.70
C GLY A 352 -15.17 -9.58 -6.77
N SER A 353 -15.91 -8.46 -6.89
CA SER A 353 -16.82 -8.26 -8.03
C SER A 353 -16.04 -8.10 -9.34
N GLU A 354 -16.71 -8.29 -10.48
CA GLU A 354 -16.06 -8.10 -11.78
C GLU A 354 -15.51 -6.67 -11.93
N GLU A 355 -16.24 -5.65 -11.46
CA GLU A 355 -15.78 -4.26 -11.50
C GLU A 355 -14.51 -4.02 -10.66
N GLU A 356 -14.45 -4.55 -9.44
CA GLU A 356 -13.29 -4.38 -8.56
C GLU A 356 -12.06 -5.11 -9.13
N VAL A 357 -12.23 -6.35 -9.60
CA VAL A 357 -11.15 -7.11 -10.20
C VAL A 357 -10.63 -6.43 -11.47
N GLU A 358 -11.52 -5.93 -12.32
CA GLU A 358 -11.13 -5.19 -13.53
C GLU A 358 -10.40 -3.89 -13.21
N LEU A 359 -10.87 -3.09 -12.24
CA LEU A 359 -10.19 -1.86 -11.81
C LEU A 359 -8.73 -2.13 -11.42
N ARG A 360 -8.50 -3.19 -10.66
CA ARG A 360 -7.17 -3.54 -10.13
C ARG A 360 -6.28 -4.18 -11.19
N ALA A 361 -6.78 -5.20 -11.89
CA ALA A 361 -6.02 -5.94 -12.90
C ALA A 361 -5.71 -5.09 -14.14
N CYS A 362 -6.67 -4.28 -14.62
CA CYS A 362 -6.42 -3.37 -15.76
C CYS A 362 -5.41 -2.29 -15.40
N SER A 363 -5.33 -1.85 -14.14
CA SER A 363 -4.28 -0.92 -13.69
C SER A 363 -2.90 -1.55 -13.83
N ILE A 364 -2.71 -2.78 -13.33
CA ILE A 364 -1.44 -3.52 -13.46
C ILE A 364 -1.06 -3.64 -14.93
N TYR A 365 -1.99 -4.14 -15.74
CA TYR A 365 -1.76 -4.30 -17.17
C TYR A 365 -1.40 -2.97 -17.86
N ALA A 366 -2.12 -1.89 -17.56
CA ALA A 366 -1.88 -0.59 -18.15
C ALA A 366 -0.49 -0.04 -17.83
N VAL A 367 -0.02 -0.17 -16.58
CA VAL A 367 1.30 0.33 -16.20
C VAL A 367 2.43 -0.55 -16.73
N GLU A 368 2.25 -1.87 -16.80
CA GLU A 368 3.23 -2.73 -17.48
C GLU A 368 3.35 -2.33 -18.97
N LYS A 369 2.24 -2.01 -19.65
CA LYS A 369 2.26 -1.48 -21.02
C LYS A 369 2.87 -0.09 -21.12
N MET A 370 2.64 0.77 -20.12
CA MET A 370 3.29 2.07 -20.04
C MET A 370 4.81 1.94 -19.92
N ARG A 371 5.30 1.04 -19.06
CA ARG A 371 6.72 0.74 -18.90
C ARG A 371 7.35 0.24 -20.21
N ASP A 372 6.70 -0.73 -20.86
CA ASP A 372 7.16 -1.26 -22.16
C ASP A 372 7.25 -0.13 -23.21
N LEU A 373 6.23 0.73 -23.26
CA LEU A 373 6.16 1.84 -24.21
C LEU A 373 7.23 2.92 -23.94
N ILE A 374 7.51 3.23 -22.67
CA ILE A 374 8.62 4.12 -22.27
C ILE A 374 9.95 3.54 -22.73
N SER A 375 10.18 2.25 -22.54
CA SER A 375 11.40 1.58 -23.01
C SER A 375 11.56 1.67 -24.52
N VAL A 376 10.47 1.46 -25.28
CA VAL A 376 10.52 1.45 -26.75
C VAL A 376 10.65 2.86 -27.33
N LYS A 377 9.84 3.84 -26.86
CA LYS A 377 9.82 5.19 -27.43
C LYS A 377 10.97 6.07 -26.91
N LEU A 378 11.38 5.91 -25.64
CA LEU A 378 12.36 6.78 -24.98
C LEU A 378 13.70 6.09 -24.70
N GLY A 379 13.82 4.77 -24.91
CA GLY A 379 15.05 4.03 -24.61
C GLY A 379 15.38 3.96 -23.13
N LYS A 380 14.41 4.24 -22.24
CA LYS A 380 14.60 4.30 -20.79
C LYS A 380 14.09 3.05 -20.08
N GLN A 381 14.89 2.52 -19.18
CA GLN A 381 14.46 1.48 -18.25
C GLN A 381 13.91 2.14 -16.99
N VAL A 382 12.68 1.80 -16.63
CA VAL A 382 11.97 2.33 -15.46
C VAL A 382 11.30 1.18 -14.74
N LEU A 383 11.27 1.23 -13.42
CA LEU A 383 10.61 0.21 -12.61
C LEU A 383 9.12 0.52 -12.51
N SER A 384 8.28 -0.51 -12.46
CA SER A 384 6.85 -0.32 -12.20
C SER A 384 6.60 0.30 -10.82
N VAL A 385 7.49 0.03 -9.85
CA VAL A 385 7.50 0.68 -8.53
C VAL A 385 7.68 2.20 -8.63
N GLU A 386 8.53 2.69 -9.54
CA GLU A 386 8.73 4.14 -9.74
C GLU A 386 7.49 4.78 -10.36
N LEU A 387 6.85 4.10 -11.31
CA LEU A 387 5.60 4.54 -11.92
C LEU A 387 4.44 4.53 -10.92
N ASP A 388 4.39 3.53 -10.04
CA ASP A 388 3.41 3.44 -8.96
C ASP A 388 3.55 4.61 -7.99
N LEU A 389 4.75 4.83 -7.42
CA LEU A 389 5.03 5.93 -6.50
C LEU A 389 4.66 7.29 -7.12
N TRP A 390 4.96 7.47 -8.42
CA TRP A 390 4.54 8.66 -9.15
C TRP A 390 3.02 8.79 -9.23
N LEU A 391 2.30 7.77 -9.71
CA LEU A 391 0.84 7.80 -9.85
C LEU A 391 0.13 8.00 -8.51
N TRP A 392 0.60 7.30 -7.48
CA TRP A 392 0.05 7.36 -6.14
C TRP A 392 0.27 8.74 -5.50
N ALA A 393 1.51 9.26 -5.52
CA ALA A 393 1.84 10.56 -4.93
C ALA A 393 1.03 11.70 -5.57
N TYR A 394 0.83 11.65 -6.89
CA TYR A 394 -0.03 12.61 -7.58
C TYR A 394 -1.50 12.40 -7.25
N GLY A 395 -1.95 11.16 -7.12
CA GLY A 395 -3.33 10.83 -6.77
C GLY A 395 -3.73 11.35 -5.39
N VAL A 396 -2.91 11.14 -4.35
CA VAL A 396 -3.21 11.60 -2.98
C VAL A 396 -3.24 13.13 -2.85
N GLN A 397 -2.48 13.85 -3.68
CA GLN A 397 -2.51 15.31 -3.75
C GLN A 397 -3.78 15.87 -4.43
N ASN A 398 -4.64 15.01 -4.99
CA ASN A 398 -5.91 15.39 -5.62
C ASN A 398 -7.10 14.94 -4.76
N PRO A 399 -7.51 15.69 -3.72
CA PRO A 399 -8.58 15.28 -2.80
C PRO A 399 -9.96 15.15 -3.45
N SER A 400 -10.17 15.73 -4.64
CA SER A 400 -11.39 15.61 -5.43
C SER A 400 -11.37 14.46 -6.44
N LEU A 401 -10.29 13.67 -6.48
CA LEU A 401 -10.16 12.53 -7.38
C LEU A 401 -11.20 11.46 -7.02
N PRO A 402 -12.16 11.15 -7.90
CA PRO A 402 -13.15 10.11 -7.62
C PRO A 402 -12.50 8.72 -7.78
N TYR A 403 -12.48 7.95 -6.69
CA TYR A 403 -11.92 6.60 -6.63
C TYR A 403 -12.97 5.59 -6.18
N HIS A 404 -12.77 4.31 -6.51
CA HIS A 404 -13.68 3.27 -6.05
C HIS A 404 -13.53 3.03 -4.56
N ARG A 405 -14.65 2.73 -3.90
CA ARG A 405 -14.69 2.36 -2.49
C ARG A 405 -15.00 0.89 -2.39
N THR A 406 -14.06 0.13 -1.88
CA THR A 406 -14.23 -1.29 -1.59
C THR A 406 -13.75 -1.52 -0.19
N LEU A 407 -14.60 -2.12 0.64
CA LEU A 407 -14.20 -2.55 1.97
C LEU A 407 -13.46 -3.89 1.85
N SER A 408 -12.15 -3.89 2.06
CA SER A 408 -11.29 -5.07 1.84
C SER A 408 -10.06 -5.05 2.75
N ILE A 409 -9.48 -6.22 3.00
CA ILE A 409 -8.21 -6.38 3.73
C ILE A 409 -6.98 -6.28 2.83
N TYR A 410 -7.16 -6.10 1.51
CA TYR A 410 -6.07 -6.21 0.54
C TYR A 410 -5.44 -4.89 0.11
N TYR A 411 -6.14 -3.75 0.21
CA TYR A 411 -5.62 -2.44 -0.20
C TYR A 411 -6.37 -1.26 0.41
#